data_AF-A0A6L3SUU2-F1
#
_entry.id   AF-A0A6L3SUU2-F1
#
_cell.length_a   1.000
_cell.length_b   1.000
_cell.length_c   1.000
_cell.angle_alpha   90.00
_cell.angle_beta   90.00
_cell.angle_gamma   90.00
#
_symmetry.space_group_name_H-M   'P 1'
#
loop_
_entity.id
_entity.type
_entity.pdbx_description
1 polymer ?
#
loop_
_entity_poly.entity_id
_entity_poly.type
_entity_poly.pdbx_seq_one_letter_code
_entity_poly.pdbx_strand_id
1 'polypeptide(L)' 'MLVNHERRLLKKAAEAVDFQISIKQKPNSSWPGDHSRLSALESRGDLRRIGVDADLETWQITDSGLARAQRLTGQDA' A
#
# COMPACT_ATOMS: atom_id res chain seq x y z
N MET A 1 3.13 14.28 8.66
CA MET A 1 1.89 13.49 8.82
C MET A 1 2.01 12.16 8.09
N LEU A 2 2.29 11.06 8.81
CA LEU A 2 2.41 9.71 8.25
C LEU A 2 1.07 9.14 7.73
N VAL A 3 -0.05 9.59 8.33
CA VAL A 3 -1.42 9.13 8.05
C VAL A 3 -1.83 9.35 6.59
N ASN A 4 -1.44 10.47 5.97
CA ASN A 4 -1.83 10.79 4.59
C ASN A 4 -1.19 9.84 3.55
N HIS A 5 0.05 9.39 3.80
CA HIS A 5 0.74 8.50 2.87
C HIS A 5 0.25 7.06 2.98
N GLU A 6 -0.01 6.57 4.19
CA GLU A 6 -0.63 5.25 4.41
C GLU A 6 -2.02 5.19 3.79
N ARG A 7 -2.86 6.21 4.03
CA ARG A 7 -4.18 6.34 3.40
C ARG A 7 -4.07 6.31 1.87
N ARG A 8 -3.17 7.10 1.30
CA ARG A 8 -2.94 7.15 -0.16
C ARG A 8 -2.59 5.78 -0.73
N LEU A 9 -1.70 5.03 -0.07
CA LEU A 9 -1.26 3.71 -0.53
C LEU A 9 -2.38 2.66 -0.41
N LEU A 10 -3.11 2.64 0.72
CA LEU A 10 -4.25 1.75 0.91
C LEU A 10 -5.38 2.05 -0.07
N LYS A 11 -5.70 3.34 -0.28
CA LYS A 11 -6.69 3.76 -1.27
C LYS A 11 -6.28 3.33 -2.68
N LYS A 12 -5.02 3.56 -3.05
CA LYS A 12 -4.49 3.14 -4.35
C LYS A 12 -4.54 1.62 -4.54
N ALA A 13 -4.25 0.85 -3.50
CA ALA A 13 -4.37 -0.62 -3.54
C ALA A 13 -5.84 -1.06 -3.63
N ALA A 14 -6.75 -0.39 -2.91
CA ALA A 14 -8.18 -0.69 -2.94
C ALA A 14 -8.85 -0.36 -4.29
N GLU A 15 -8.38 0.69 -4.98
CA GLU A 15 -8.89 1.12 -6.28
C GLU A 15 -8.19 0.44 -7.47
N ALA A 16 -7.09 -0.27 -7.23
CA ALA A 16 -6.36 -0.95 -8.29
C ALA A 16 -7.07 -2.23 -8.76
N VAL A 17 -6.83 -2.58 -10.01
CA VAL A 17 -7.26 -3.86 -10.59
C VAL A 17 -6.67 -5.00 -9.75
N ASP A 18 -7.52 -5.98 -9.42
CA ASP A 18 -7.20 -7.14 -8.56
C ASP A 18 -6.78 -6.80 -7.12
N PHE A 19 -7.00 -5.56 -6.68
CA PHE A 19 -6.59 -5.03 -5.38
C PHE A 19 -5.08 -5.10 -5.12
N GLN A 20 -4.29 -4.96 -6.19
CA GLN A 20 -2.84 -5.08 -6.16
C GLN A 20 -2.15 -3.75 -6.43
N ILE A 21 -1.14 -3.43 -5.64
CA ILE A 21 -0.23 -2.32 -5.89
C ILE A 21 1.16 -2.85 -6.16
N SER A 22 1.71 -2.46 -7.30
CA SER A 22 3.11 -2.70 -7.61
C SER A 22 3.92 -1.42 -7.52
N ILE A 23 5.07 -1.47 -6.84
CA ILE A 23 6.04 -0.37 -6.86
C ILE A 23 7.32 -0.82 -7.53
N LYS A 24 7.83 0.03 -8.43
CA LYS A 24 9.13 -0.19 -9.05
C LYS A 24 10.23 0.25 -8.11
N GLN A 25 11.25 -0.57 -7.91
CA GLN A 25 12.57 -0.22 -7.38
C GLN A 25 13.25 0.77 -8.33
N LYS A 26 12.73 2.00 -8.39
CA LYS A 26 13.41 3.11 -9.05
C LYS A 26 14.34 3.75 -8.04
N PRO A 27 15.58 4.09 -8.40
CA PRO A 27 16.48 4.88 -7.57
C PRO A 27 16.04 6.35 -7.41
N ASN A 28 14.76 6.67 -7.66
CA ASN A 28 14.22 7.98 -7.40
C ASN A 28 13.92 8.16 -5.90
N SER A 29 13.85 9.40 -5.47
CA SER A 29 13.72 9.82 -4.06
C SER A 29 12.47 9.31 -3.33
N SER A 30 11.49 8.75 -4.04
CA SER A 30 10.23 8.26 -3.45
C SER A 30 10.25 6.78 -3.08
N TRP A 31 11.16 5.98 -3.65
CA TRP A 31 11.16 4.52 -3.47
C TRP A 31 11.41 4.06 -2.03
N PRO A 32 12.43 4.57 -1.30
CA PRO A 32 12.68 4.10 0.07
C PRO A 32 11.50 4.38 0.99
N GLY A 33 10.82 5.52 0.77
CA GLY A 33 9.68 5.94 1.56
C GLY A 33 8.43 5.08 1.33
N ASP A 34 8.08 4.81 0.08
CA ASP A 34 6.89 4.01 -0.23
C ASP A 34 7.13 2.52 0.09
N HIS A 35 8.32 1.97 -0.17
CA HIS A 35 8.67 0.61 0.25
C HIS A 35 8.59 0.44 1.78
N SER A 36 9.14 1.37 2.56
CA SER A 36 9.07 1.32 4.03
C SER A 36 7.62 1.35 4.54
N ARG A 37 6.75 2.16 3.92
CA ARG A 37 5.33 2.25 4.30
C ARG A 37 4.55 1.00 3.92
N LEU A 38 4.79 0.44 2.73
CA LEU A 38 4.17 -0.82 2.31
C LEU A 38 4.60 -1.97 3.23
N SER A 39 5.87 -2.00 3.62
CA SER A 39 6.38 -2.98 4.60
C SER A 39 5.75 -2.78 5.99
N ALA A 40 5.49 -1.55 6.42
CA ALA A 40 4.79 -1.29 7.67
C ALA A 40 3.32 -1.71 7.63
N LEU A 41 2.63 -1.53 6.50
CA LEU A 41 1.26 -2.00 6.28
C LEU A 41 1.21 -3.53 6.21
N GLU A 42 2.21 -4.15 5.59
CA GLU A 42 2.39 -5.61 5.59
C GLU A 42 2.58 -6.16 7.01
N SER A 43 3.44 -5.54 7.82
CA SER A 43 3.63 -5.92 9.22
C SER A 43 2.36 -5.78 10.08
N ARG A 44 1.42 -4.92 9.68
CA ARG A 44 0.13 -4.74 10.36
C ARG A 44 -0.96 -5.69 9.84
N GLY A 45 -0.67 -6.45 8.78
CA GLY A 45 -1.63 -7.33 8.10
C GLY A 45 -2.61 -6.59 7.20
N ASP A 46 -2.37 -5.31 6.90
CA ASP A 46 -3.21 -4.52 5.98
C ASP A 46 -2.88 -4.85 4.51
N LEU A 47 -1.65 -5.27 4.23
CA LEU A 47 -1.18 -5.72 2.92
C LEU A 47 -0.48 -7.08 3.04
N ARG A 48 -0.38 -7.79 1.92
CA ARG A 48 0.47 -8.97 1.79
C ARG A 48 1.32 -8.83 0.54
N ARG A 49 2.63 -9.07 0.66
CA ARG A 49 3.51 -9.16 -0.52
C ARG A 49 3.22 -10.46 -1.26
N ILE A 50 2.90 -10.34 -2.55
CA ILE A 50 2.51 -11.48 -3.41
C ILE A 50 3.51 -11.76 -4.54
N GLY A 51 4.44 -10.84 -4.79
CA GLY A 51 5.47 -11.06 -5.80
C GLY A 51 6.59 -10.03 -5.71
N VAL A 52 7.79 -10.48 -6.10
CA VAL A 52 8.97 -9.63 -6.33
C VAL A 52 9.57 -10.10 -7.65
N ASP A 53 9.63 -9.22 -8.63
CA ASP A 53 10.21 -9.48 -9.95
C ASP A 53 11.21 -8.38 -10.30
N ALA A 54 12.49 -8.73 -10.41
CA ALA A 54 13.64 -7.86 -10.68
C ALA A 54 13.63 -6.53 -9.92
N ASP A 55 12.90 -5.54 -10.43
CA ASP A 55 12.76 -4.18 -9.89
C ASP A 55 11.30 -3.82 -9.61
N LEU A 56 10.41 -4.77 -9.42
CA LEU A 56 8.98 -4.59 -9.21
C LEU A 56 8.53 -5.47 -8.06
N GLU A 57 8.08 -4.85 -6.98
CA GLU A 57 7.46 -5.55 -5.88
C GLU A 57 5.95 -5.32 -5.95
N THR A 58 5.18 -6.37 -5.66
CA THR A 58 3.71 -6.32 -5.70
C THR A 58 3.14 -6.74 -4.35
N TRP A 59 2.21 -5.92 -3.85
CA TRP A 59 1.43 -6.17 -2.66
C TRP A 59 -0.04 -6.24 -3.02
N GLN A 60 -0.77 -7.10 -2.33
CA GLN A 60 -2.21 -7.21 -2.40
C GLN A 60 -2.83 -6.69 -1.11
N ILE A 61 -3.95 -5.98 -1.21
CA ILE A 61 -4.72 -5.59 -0.03
C ILE A 61 -5.35 -6.82 0.62
N THR A 62 -5.38 -6.84 1.95
CA THR A 62 -6.13 -7.86 2.70
C THR A 62 -7.52 -7.30 3.04
N ASP A 63 -8.43 -8.17 3.50
CA ASP A 63 -9.73 -7.73 4.01
C ASP A 63 -9.60 -6.70 5.16
N SER A 64 -8.56 -6.88 6.01
CA SER A 64 -8.25 -5.94 7.11
C SER A 64 -7.79 -4.58 6.57
N GLY A 65 -6.92 -4.59 5.55
CA GLY A 65 -6.47 -3.38 4.88
C GLY A 65 -7.61 -2.65 4.16
N LEU A 66 -8.54 -3.39 3.56
CA LEU A 66 -9.72 -2.83 2.91
C LEU A 66 -10.67 -2.17 3.92
N ALA A 67 -10.96 -2.84 5.03
CA ALA A 67 -11.76 -2.27 6.12
C ALA A 67 -11.10 -1.02 6.72
N ARG A 68 -9.76 -0.99 6.79
CA ARG A 68 -9.01 0.19 7.21
C ARG A 68 -9.07 1.32 6.18
N ALA A 69 -8.96 1.01 4.89
CA ALA A 69 -9.08 1.99 3.80
C ALA A 69 -10.44 2.68 3.81
N GLN A 70 -11.52 1.92 4.03
CA GLN A 70 -12.88 2.45 4.15
C GLN A 70 -13.03 3.37 5.37
N ARG A 71 -12.52 2.96 6.54
CA ARG A 71 -12.53 3.80 7.76
C ARG A 71 -11.76 5.11 7.56
N LEU A 72 -10.62 5.05 6.86
CA LEU A 72 -9.80 6.23 6.59
C LEU A 72 -10.41 7.17 5.55
N THR A 73 -11.32 6.68 4.70
CA THR A 73 -12.05 7.46 3.69
C THR A 73 -13.33 8.07 4.28
N GLY A 74 -13.98 7.39 5.22
CA GLY A 74 -15.17 7.88 5.91
C GLY A 74 -14.93 8.94 6.99
N GLN A 75 -13.68 9.23 7.34
CA GLN A 75 -13.34 10.31 8.30
C GLN A 75 -13.27 11.72 7.67
N ASP A 76 -13.47 11.84 6.35
CA ASP A 76 -13.46 13.12 5.62
C ASP A 76 -14.87 13.56 5.17
N ALA A 77 -15.94 12.99 5.74
CA ALA A 77 -17.35 13.33 5.45
C ALA A 77 -18.02 14.08 6.61
#